data_AF-K8XLF3-F1
#
_entry.id   AF-K8XLF3-F1
#
_cell.length_a   1.000
_cell.length_b   1.000
_cell.length_c   1.000
_cell.angle_alpha   90.00
_cell.angle_beta   90.00
_cell.angle_gamma   90.00
#
_symmetry.space_group_name_H-M   'P 1'
#
loop_
_entity.id
_entity.type
_entity.pdbx_description
1 polymer ?
#
loop_
_entity_poly.entity_id
_entity_poly.type
_entity_poly.pdbx_seq_one_letter_code
_entity_poly.pdbx_strand_id
1 'polypeptide(L)'
;MELERQRLQPPLSTEQEDFLNFARMWAPFGGPPREELFVRFGMPPSRFVERLRQILDELGSFRTEYADLERAYPLSTRRGPG
;
A
#
# COMPACT_ATOMS: atom_id res chain seq x y z
N MET A 1 5.31 34.82 4.65
CA MET A 1 5.03 33.68 3.74
C MET A 1 5.33 32.41 4.52
N GLU A 2 4.45 32.04 5.44
CA GLU A 2 4.61 30.83 6.27
C GLU A 2 4.13 29.65 5.43
N LEU A 3 5.07 28.96 4.77
CA LEU A 3 4.82 27.74 4.01
C LEU A 3 4.81 26.50 4.93
N GLU A 4 4.60 26.68 6.24
CA GLU A 4 4.59 25.58 7.22
C GLU A 4 3.19 24.97 7.38
N ARG A 5 2.37 25.08 6.34
CA ARG A 5 1.16 24.28 6.14
C ARG A 5 1.46 22.84 5.71
N GLN A 6 2.72 22.40 5.77
CA GLN A 6 3.07 20.99 5.62
C GLN A 6 2.70 20.26 6.91
N ARG A 7 1.40 19.98 6.98
CA ARG A 7 0.69 19.12 7.92
C ARG A 7 1.60 17.99 8.37
N LEU A 8 1.74 17.89 9.68
CA LEU A 8 2.37 16.85 10.47
C LEU A 8 1.87 15.44 10.10
N GLN A 9 2.24 14.96 8.92
CA GLN A 9 2.18 13.55 8.58
C GLN A 9 3.53 12.98 9.01
N PRO A 10 3.59 11.92 9.84
CA PRO A 10 4.84 11.21 10.00
C PRO A 10 5.29 10.81 8.59
N PRO A 11 6.51 11.18 8.17
CA PRO A 11 6.97 10.81 6.84
C PRO A 11 6.93 9.28 6.77
N LEU A 12 6.20 8.76 5.79
CA LEU A 12 6.30 7.36 5.44
C LEU A 12 7.78 7.03 5.25
N SER A 13 8.21 5.89 5.77
CA SER A 13 9.55 5.41 5.49
C SER A 13 9.70 5.17 3.99
N THR A 14 10.91 5.34 3.44
CA THR A 14 11.18 5.10 2.02
C THR A 14 10.71 3.72 1.55
N GLU A 15 10.78 2.71 2.42
CA GLU A 15 10.21 1.38 2.16
C GLU A 15 8.69 1.43 1.96
N GLN A 16 7.96 2.12 2.83
CA GLN A 16 6.50 2.23 2.73
C GLN A 16 6.07 2.96 1.46
N GLU A 17 6.79 4.02 1.08
CA GLU A 17 6.58 4.72 -0.19
C GLU A 17 6.86 3.83 -1.40
N ASP A 18 7.92 3.02 -1.40
CA ASP A 18 8.21 2.11 -2.52
C ASP A 18 7.10 1.05 -2.67
N PHE A 19 6.61 0.50 -1.55
CA PHE A 19 5.48 -0.43 -1.54
C PHE A 19 4.22 0.19 -2.15
N LEU A 20 3.87 1.41 -1.74
CA LEU A 20 2.67 2.10 -2.22
C LEU A 20 2.80 2.49 -3.70
N ASN A 21 3.95 3.01 -4.11
CA ASN A 21 4.21 3.35 -5.51
C ASN A 21 4.17 2.10 -6.40
N PHE A 22 4.76 1.00 -5.93
CA PHE A 22 4.72 -0.26 -6.67
C PHE A 22 3.30 -0.81 -6.78
N ALA A 23 2.55 -0.79 -5.68
CA ALA A 23 1.15 -1.19 -5.69
C ALA A 23 0.33 -0.33 -6.67
N ARG A 24 0.59 0.99 -6.72
CA ARG A 24 -0.11 1.92 -7.62
C ARG A 24 0.21 1.67 -9.09
N MET A 25 1.45 1.32 -9.40
CA MET A 25 1.87 0.95 -10.76
C MET A 25 1.11 -0.29 -11.25
N TRP A 26 0.85 -1.23 -10.35
CA TRP A 26 0.21 -2.51 -10.66
C TRP A 26 -1.31 -2.55 -10.40
N ALA A 27 -1.86 -1.51 -9.78
CA ALA A 27 -3.29 -1.36 -9.54
C ALA A 27 -4.17 -1.55 -10.79
N PRO A 28 -3.88 -0.95 -11.96
CA PRO A 28 -4.69 -1.16 -13.16
C PRO A 28 -4.64 -2.59 -13.70
N PHE A 29 -3.61 -3.37 -13.34
CA PHE A 29 -3.43 -4.76 -13.78
C PHE A 29 -3.95 -5.78 -12.76
N GLY A 30 -4.44 -5.34 -11.60
CA GLY A 30 -4.90 -6.22 -10.52
C GLY A 30 -3.79 -6.79 -9.63
N GLY A 31 -2.57 -6.23 -9.71
CA GLY A 31 -1.44 -6.57 -8.86
C GLY A 31 -0.21 -7.10 -9.62
N PRO A 32 0.99 -7.02 -9.00
CA PRO A 32 2.24 -7.43 -9.61
C PRO A 32 2.37 -8.95 -9.70
N PRO A 33 3.05 -9.46 -10.74
CA PRO A 33 3.40 -10.86 -10.84
C PRO A 33 4.38 -11.27 -9.73
N ARG A 34 4.35 -12.55 -9.36
CA ARG A 34 5.23 -13.12 -8.33
C ARG A 34 6.71 -12.86 -8.60
N GLU A 35 7.11 -12.95 -9.87
CA GLU A 35 8.51 -12.80 -10.28
C GLU A 35 9.03 -11.39 -10.01
N GLU A 36 8.27 -10.35 -10.35
CA GLU A 36 8.68 -8.97 -10.06
C GLU A 36 8.77 -8.70 -8.56
N LEU A 37 7.81 -9.22 -7.78
CA LEU A 37 7.84 -9.08 -6.32
C LEU A 37 9.07 -9.75 -5.70
N PHE A 38 9.44 -10.93 -6.21
CA PHE A 38 10.65 -11.61 -5.78
C PHE A 38 11.92 -10.84 -6.20
N VAL A 39 11.95 -10.26 -7.40
CA VAL A 39 13.11 -9.50 -7.89
C VAL A 39 13.29 -8.17 -7.13
N ARG A 40 12.21 -7.42 -6.89
CA ARG A 40 12.27 -6.12 -6.20
C ARG A 40 12.36 -6.24 -4.68
N PHE A 41 11.54 -7.10 -4.09
CA PHE A 41 11.34 -7.16 -2.64
C PHE A 41 11.83 -8.48 -2.01
N GLY A 42 12.23 -9.47 -2.81
CA GLY A 42 12.66 -10.77 -2.30
C GLY A 42 11.55 -11.55 -1.59
N MET A 43 10.27 -11.22 -1.84
CA MET A 43 9.15 -11.78 -1.08
C MET A 43 7.99 -12.23 -1.98
N PRO A 44 7.21 -13.22 -1.51
CA PRO A 44 6.01 -13.66 -2.24
C PRO A 44 4.89 -12.61 -2.19
N PRO A 45 3.93 -12.66 -3.14
CA PRO A 45 2.78 -11.76 -3.21
C PRO A 45 1.96 -11.69 -1.93
N SER A 46 1.76 -12.81 -1.24
CA SER A 46 1.01 -12.84 0.01
C SER A 46 1.65 -11.94 1.07
N ARG A 47 2.98 -12.01 1.21
CA ARG A 47 3.74 -11.19 2.17
C ARG A 47 3.73 -9.72 1.79
N PHE A 48 3.76 -9.43 0.49
CA PHE A 48 3.64 -8.06 -0.02
C PHE A 48 2.27 -7.46 0.33
N VAL A 49 1.19 -8.21 0.09
CA VAL A 49 -0.18 -7.79 0.42
C VAL A 49 -0.36 -7.60 1.93
N GLU A 50 0.21 -8.47 2.76
CA GLU A 50 0.21 -8.31 4.22
C GLU A 50 0.94 -7.04 4.66
N ARG A 51 2.13 -6.74 4.11
CA ARG A 51 2.86 -5.50 4.40
C ARG A 51 2.12 -4.27 3.92
N LEU A 52 1.58 -4.30 2.70
CA LEU A 52 0.76 -3.21 2.14
C LEU A 52 -0.44 -2.92 3.05
N ARG A 53 -1.10 -3.97 3.55
CA ARG A 53 -2.20 -3.82 4.51
C ARG A 53 -1.75 -3.16 5.82
N GLN A 54 -0.61 -3.57 6.40
CA GLN A 54 -0.08 -2.93 7.61
C GLN A 54 0.22 -1.45 7.37
N ILE A 55 0.86 -1.11 6.26
CA ILE A 55 1.17 0.28 5.90
C ILE A 55 -0.11 1.11 5.80
N LEU A 56 -1.16 0.57 5.17
CA LEU A 56 -2.45 1.24 5.06
C LEU A 56 -3.18 1.38 6.40
N ASP A 57 -2.99 0.42 7.32
CA ASP A 57 -3.53 0.47 8.68
C ASP A 57 -2.81 1.56 9.52
N GLU A 58 -1.47 1.60 9.44
CA GLU A 58 -0.64 2.65 10.05
C GLU A 58 -0.99 4.04 9.51
N LEU A 59 -1.35 4.12 8.23
CA LEU A 59 -1.74 5.36 7.57
C LEU A 59 -3.13 5.86 7.96
N GLY A 60 -4.01 5.01 8.53
CA GLY A 60 -5.31 5.33 9.12
C GLY A 60 -6.19 6.35 8.36
N SER A 61 -5.85 7.63 8.48
CA SER A 61 -6.50 8.78 7.83
C SER A 61 -6.21 8.95 6.33
N PHE A 62 -5.13 8.38 5.79
CA PHE A 62 -4.77 8.48 4.35
C PHE A 62 -5.35 7.37 3.48
N ARG A 63 -6.11 6.45 4.09
CA ARG A 63 -6.80 5.33 3.43
C ARG A 63 -7.58 5.78 2.19
N THR A 64 -8.16 6.98 2.20
CA THR A 64 -8.91 7.55 1.07
C THR A 64 -8.04 7.79 -0.18
N GLU A 65 -6.77 8.19 -0.03
CA GLU A 65 -5.86 8.37 -1.18
C GLU A 65 -5.44 7.05 -1.84
N TYR A 66 -5.56 5.94 -1.10
CA TYR A 66 -5.19 4.60 -1.55
C TYR A 66 -6.42 3.70 -1.80
N ALA A 67 -7.61 4.27 -1.91
CA ALA A 67 -8.84 3.52 -2.20
C ALA A 67 -8.77 2.76 -3.53
N ASP A 68 -8.03 3.29 -4.51
CA ASP A 68 -7.74 2.60 -5.78
C ASP A 68 -6.94 1.30 -5.57
N LEU A 69 -6.01 1.29 -4.60
CA LEU A 69 -5.26 0.09 -4.24
C LEU A 69 -6.17 -0.95 -3.58
N GLU A 70 -7.11 -0.53 -2.73
CA GLU A 70 -8.07 -1.47 -2.12
C GLU A 70 -9.03 -2.11 -3.11
N ARG A 71 -9.24 -1.50 -4.28
CA ARG A 71 -10.00 -2.11 -5.37
C ARG A 71 -9.17 -3.12 -6.15
N ALA A 72 -7.91 -2.78 -6.44
CA ALA A 72 -7.02 -3.62 -7.24
C ALA A 72 -6.51 -4.83 -6.45
N TYR A 73 -6.22 -4.63 -5.18
CA TYR A 73 -5.83 -5.65 -4.23
C TYR A 73 -7.03 -5.92 -3.34
N PRO A 74 -7.52 -7.16 -3.20
CA PRO A 74 -8.54 -7.51 -2.22
C PRO A 74 -7.96 -7.45 -0.80
N LEU A 75 -7.59 -6.25 -0.37
CA LEU A 75 -7.19 -5.86 0.97
C LEU A 75 -8.42 -5.76 1.87
N SER A 76 -9.61 -5.65 1.25
CA SER A 76 -10.91 -5.78 1.89
C SER A 76 -10.96 -7.12 2.59
N THR A 77 -10.64 -7.05 3.88
CA THR A 77 -11.02 -8.00 4.89
C THR A 77 -12.35 -8.65 4.53
N ARG A 78 -12.31 -9.87 4.02
CA ARG A 78 -13.42 -10.80 4.16
C ARG A 78 -13.49 -11.12 5.65
N ARG A 79 -14.00 -10.16 6.43
CA ARG A 79 -14.48 -10.41 7.77
C ARG A 79 -15.74 -11.24 7.52
N GLY A 80 -15.57 -12.56 7.48
CA GLY A 80 -16.70 -13.47 7.44
C GLY A 80 -17.61 -13.14 8.61
N PRO A 81 -18.92 -12.96 8.41
CA PRO A 81 -19.85 -12.95 9.54
C PRO A 81 -19.80 -14.33 10.18
N GLY A 82 -19.39 -14.39 11.44
CA GLY A 82 -19.59 -15.54 12.32
C GLY A 82 -20.94 -15.45 13.00
#